data_AF-A0A950NLG5-F1
#
_entry.id   AF-A0A950NLG5-F1
#
_cell.length_a   1.000
_cell.length_b   1.000
_cell.length_c   1.000
_cell.angle_alpha   90.00
_cell.angle_beta   90.00
_cell.angle_gamma   90.00
#
_symmetry.space_group_name_H-M   'P 1'
#
loop_
_entity.id
_entity.type
_entity.pdbx_description
1 polymer ?
#
loop_
_entity_poly.entity_id
_entity_poly.type
_entity_poly.pdbx_seq_one_letter_code
_entity_poly.pdbx_strand_id
1 'polypeptide(L)'
;MESVLLDAAGHRRAPATMPGYHRGRPPRNKGELCLVHPPTVEEIVAVMRSSGEGARGHRLRALVVLFWRAGLRISEALSLHEGDLDRARGAVLVRRRKGGKRREVGMTAGRGSGLSPGSRFAASCRSEQRYA
;
A
#
# COMPACT_ATOMS: atom_id res chain seq x y z
N MET A 1 2.62 -35.43 -20.65
CA MET A 1 3.61 -34.38 -20.36
C MET A 1 2.84 -33.14 -19.92
N GLU A 2 2.83 -32.85 -18.62
CA GLU A 2 2.17 -31.66 -18.09
C GLU A 2 3.04 -30.44 -18.47
N SER A 3 2.53 -29.57 -19.34
CA SER A 3 3.25 -28.37 -19.76
C SER A 3 3.33 -27.41 -18.58
N VAL A 4 4.54 -27.17 -18.08
CA VAL A 4 4.75 -26.27 -16.94
C VAL A 4 4.46 -24.84 -17.39
N LEU A 5 3.36 -24.26 -16.89
CA LEU A 5 2.99 -22.88 -17.18
C LEU A 5 3.81 -21.94 -16.31
N LEU A 6 4.67 -21.16 -16.97
CA LEU A 6 5.56 -20.18 -16.34
C LEU A 6 4.93 -18.79 -16.32
N ASP A 7 5.30 -17.96 -15.34
CA ASP A 7 4.96 -16.54 -15.31
C ASP A 7 5.89 -15.70 -16.20
N ALA A 8 5.65 -14.40 -16.27
CA ALA A 8 6.46 -13.49 -17.09
C ALA A 8 7.92 -13.40 -16.62
N ALA A 9 8.21 -13.83 -15.39
CA ALA A 9 9.55 -13.90 -14.81
C ALA A 9 10.17 -15.31 -14.90
N GLY A 10 9.49 -16.27 -15.55
CA GLY A 10 9.97 -17.64 -15.71
C GLY A 10 9.73 -18.56 -14.51
N HIS A 11 8.99 -18.14 -13.49
CA HIS A 11 8.66 -18.99 -12.34
C HIS A 11 7.45 -19.87 -12.62
N ARG A 12 7.40 -21.07 -12.01
CA ARG A 12 6.22 -21.94 -12.08
C ARG A 12 5.01 -21.22 -11.49
N ARG A 13 3.94 -21.10 -12.28
CA ARG A 13 2.70 -20.47 -11.81
C ARG A 13 2.04 -21.30 -10.74
N ALA A 14 1.61 -20.63 -9.67
CA ALA A 14 0.72 -21.23 -8.70
C ALA A 14 -0.63 -21.56 -9.36
N PRO A 15 -1.26 -22.72 -9.07
CA PRO A 15 -2.54 -23.11 -9.65
C PRO A 15 -3.62 -22.02 -9.50
N ALA A 16 -3.62 -21.29 -8.38
CA ALA A 16 -4.56 -20.21 -8.09
C ALA A 16 -4.52 -19.02 -9.08
N THR A 17 -3.42 -18.87 -9.81
CA THR A 17 -3.26 -17.81 -10.83
C THR A 17 -3.77 -18.22 -12.21
N MET A 18 -4.23 -19.46 -12.36
CA MET A 18 -4.71 -20.01 -13.64
C MET A 18 -6.18 -19.67 -13.89
N PRO A 19 -6.58 -19.30 -15.13
CA PRO A 19 -7.97 -19.09 -15.47
C PRO A 19 -8.82 -20.31 -15.13
N GLY A 20 -9.95 -20.07 -14.47
CA GLY A 20 -10.89 -21.14 -14.11
C GLY A 20 -10.55 -21.92 -12.84
N TYR A 21 -9.42 -21.67 -12.16
CA TYR A 21 -9.07 -22.37 -10.91
C TYR A 21 -10.16 -22.26 -9.82
N HIS A 22 -10.83 -21.11 -9.73
CA HIS A 22 -11.94 -20.86 -8.80
C HIS A 22 -13.33 -21.03 -9.45
N ARG A 23 -13.44 -21.58 -10.66
CA ARG A 23 -14.73 -21.68 -11.36
C ARG A 23 -15.68 -22.56 -10.56
N GLY A 24 -16.88 -22.04 -10.31
CA GLY A 24 -17.93 -22.74 -9.55
C GLY A 24 -17.67 -22.86 -8.04
N ARG A 25 -16.50 -22.43 -7.54
CA ARG A 25 -16.20 -22.45 -6.12
C ARG A 25 -16.61 -21.12 -5.48
N PRO A 26 -17.41 -21.13 -4.42
CA PRO A 26 -17.63 -19.91 -3.66
C PRO A 26 -16.29 -19.41 -3.08
N PRO A 27 -16.11 -18.09 -2.93
CA PRO A 27 -15.00 -17.54 -2.16
C PRO A 27 -14.94 -18.20 -0.78
N ARG A 28 -13.73 -18.40 -0.25
CA ARG A 28 -13.53 -19.07 1.06
C ARG A 28 -14.30 -18.39 2.19
N ASN A 29 -14.45 -17.07 2.11
CA ASN A 29 -15.18 -16.25 3.07
C ASN A 29 -16.68 -16.11 2.74
N LYS A 30 -17.25 -16.89 1.81
CA LYS A 30 -18.67 -16.79 1.47
C LYS A 30 -19.52 -17.25 2.67
N GLY A 31 -20.37 -16.35 3.15
CA GLY A 31 -21.21 -16.60 4.32
C GLY A 31 -20.52 -16.28 5.64
N GLU A 32 -19.23 -15.96 5.62
CA GLU A 32 -18.53 -15.41 6.78
C GLU A 32 -18.68 -13.89 6.81
N LEU A 33 -19.10 -13.37 7.94
CA LEU A 33 -19.02 -11.94 8.21
C LEU A 33 -17.58 -11.63 8.61
N CYS A 34 -16.77 -11.14 7.65
CA CYS A 34 -15.54 -10.44 8.00
C CYS A 34 -15.92 -9.14 8.71
N LEU A 35 -16.07 -9.21 10.03
CA LEU A 35 -16.23 -8.03 10.86
C LEU A 35 -15.04 -7.11 10.61
N VAL A 36 -15.33 -5.86 10.29
CA VAL A 36 -14.30 -4.85 10.03
C VAL A 36 -13.70 -4.46 11.36
N HIS A 37 -12.58 -5.10 11.72
CA HIS A 37 -11.72 -4.67 12.82
C HIS A 37 -10.59 -3.84 12.23
N PRO A 38 -10.73 -2.49 12.17
CA PRO A 38 -9.61 -1.68 11.72
C PRO A 38 -8.43 -1.89 12.68
N PRO A 39 -7.21 -2.06 12.16
CA PRO A 39 -6.05 -2.29 13.02
C PRO A 39 -5.82 -1.06 13.92
N THR A 40 -5.44 -1.30 15.17
CA THR A 40 -5.06 -0.22 16.08
C THR A 40 -3.74 0.40 15.65
N VAL A 41 -3.43 1.58 16.20
CA VAL A 41 -2.15 2.25 15.93
C VAL A 41 -0.99 1.36 16.40
N GLU A 42 -1.13 0.69 17.54
CA GLU A 42 -0.13 -0.21 18.11
C GLU A 42 0.14 -1.41 17.20
N GLU A 43 -0.91 -2.01 16.63
CA GLU A 43 -0.80 -3.12 15.68
C GLU A 43 -0.08 -2.68 14.39
N ILE A 44 -0.41 -1.50 13.87
CA ILE A 44 0.26 -0.92 12.70
C ILE A 44 1.74 -0.68 13.00
N VAL A 45 2.06 -0.10 14.15
CA VAL A 45 3.45 0.13 14.59
C VAL A 45 4.18 -1.20 14.74
N ALA A 46 3.55 -2.23 15.30
CA ALA A 46 4.15 -3.56 15.44
C ALA A 46 4.50 -4.17 14.06
N VAL A 47 3.63 -4.04 13.06
CA VAL A 47 3.90 -4.47 11.67
C VAL A 47 5.06 -3.68 11.04
N MET A 48 5.13 -2.37 11.30
CA MET A 48 6.25 -1.56 10.81
C MET A 48 7.59 -1.99 11.43
N ARG A 49 7.59 -2.35 12.72
CA ARG A 49 8.78 -2.85 13.43
C ARG A 49 9.23 -4.22 12.91
N SER A 50 8.29 -5.11 12.57
CA SER A 50 8.61 -6.44 12.03
C SER A 50 9.07 -6.45 10.57
N SER A 51 8.95 -5.32 9.86
CA SER A 51 9.31 -5.21 8.43
C SER A 51 10.81 -5.35 8.14
N GLY A 52 11.65 -5.40 9.18
CA GLY A 52 13.11 -5.52 9.07
C GLY A 52 13.79 -4.24 8.59
N GLU A 53 15.12 -4.24 8.64
CA GLU A 53 15.92 -3.10 8.22
C GLU A 53 16.37 -3.19 6.75
N GLY A 54 16.70 -2.03 6.17
CA GLY A 54 17.16 -1.91 4.78
C GLY A 54 16.05 -1.67 3.75
N ALA A 55 16.42 -1.67 2.47
CA ALA A 55 15.56 -1.17 1.38
C ALA A 55 14.20 -1.89 1.26
N ARG A 56 14.17 -3.22 1.50
CA ARG A 56 12.93 -4.01 1.46
C ARG A 56 12.00 -3.65 2.62
N GLY A 57 12.54 -3.53 3.83
CA GLY A 57 11.77 -3.10 5.00
C GLY A 57 11.27 -1.67 4.86
N HIS A 58 12.09 -0.75 4.32
CA HIS A 58 11.69 0.63 4.04
C HIS A 58 10.54 0.68 3.04
N ARG A 59 10.59 -0.14 1.99
CA ARG A 59 9.51 -0.25 1.00
C ARG A 59 8.22 -0.76 1.64
N LEU A 60 8.31 -1.78 2.51
CA LEU A 60 7.14 -2.34 3.18
C LEU A 60 6.52 -1.32 4.15
N ARG A 61 7.33 -0.65 4.98
CA ARG A 61 6.89 0.45 5.85
C ARG A 61 6.18 1.56 5.05
N ALA A 62 6.76 1.97 3.92
CA ALA A 62 6.14 2.97 3.04
C ALA A 62 4.79 2.52 2.46
N LEU A 63 4.65 1.26 2.05
CA LEU A 63 3.38 0.71 1.58
C LEU A 63 2.32 0.69 2.68
N VAL A 64 2.68 0.30 3.90
CA VAL A 64 1.76 0.34 5.05
C VAL A 64 1.25 1.76 5.30
N VAL A 65 2.14 2.77 5.27
CA VAL A 65 1.76 4.19 5.41
C VAL A 65 0.81 4.64 4.30
N LEU A 66 1.05 4.26 3.04
CA LEU A 66 0.19 4.61 1.91
C LEU A 66 -1.21 4.00 2.02
N PHE A 67 -1.32 2.77 2.53
CA PHE A 67 -2.61 2.12 2.76
C PHE A 67 -3.34 2.76 3.94
N TRP A 68 -2.65 2.98 5.06
CA TRP A 68 -3.27 3.47 6.27
C TRP A 68 -3.61 4.97 6.21
N ARG A 69 -2.67 5.83 5.79
CA ARG A 69 -2.86 7.29 5.78
C ARG A 69 -3.63 7.78 4.56
N ALA A 70 -3.30 7.26 3.37
CA ALA A 70 -3.89 7.74 2.12
C ALA A 70 -5.07 6.89 1.63
N GLY A 71 -5.35 5.74 2.27
CA GLY A 71 -6.43 4.86 1.86
C GLY A 71 -6.26 4.34 0.42
N LEU A 72 -5.01 4.20 -0.04
CA LEU A 72 -4.76 3.75 -1.40
C LEU A 72 -5.16 2.28 -1.57
N ARG A 73 -5.74 1.97 -2.71
CA ARG A 73 -5.91 0.57 -3.12
C ARG A 73 -4.54 -0.02 -3.44
N ILE A 74 -4.37 -1.33 -3.21
CA ILE A 74 -3.12 -2.04 -3.53
C ILE A 74 -2.63 -1.76 -4.96
N SER A 75 -3.53 -1.74 -5.94
CA SER A 75 -3.20 -1.44 -7.32
C SER A 75 -2.83 0.03 -7.58
N GLU A 76 -3.35 0.98 -6.80
CA GLU A 76 -2.97 2.40 -6.88
C GLU A 76 -1.55 2.58 -6.32
N ALA A 77 -1.25 2.04 -5.14
CA ALA A 77 0.06 2.15 -4.51
C ALA A 77 1.18 1.50 -5.34
N LEU A 78 0.93 0.30 -5.89
CA LEU A 78 1.89 -0.39 -6.76
C LEU A 78 2.12 0.29 -8.11
N SER A 79 1.27 1.26 -8.46
CA SER A 79 1.37 2.03 -9.70
C SER A 79 1.97 3.41 -9.51
N LEU A 80 2.33 3.79 -8.28
CA LEU A 80 2.89 5.10 -8.00
C LEU A 80 4.28 5.24 -8.63
N HIS A 81 4.50 6.38 -9.27
CA HIS A 81 5.82 6.79 -9.73
C HIS A 81 6.38 7.89 -8.82
N GLU A 82 7.69 8.14 -8.87
CA GLU A 82 8.32 9.20 -8.05
C GLU A 82 7.70 10.58 -8.30
N GLY A 83 7.29 10.85 -9.55
CA GLY A 83 6.61 12.10 -9.94
C GLY A 83 5.19 12.25 -9.41
N ASP A 84 4.64 11.23 -8.75
CA ASP A 84 3.34 11.30 -8.07
C ASP A 84 3.47 11.78 -6.62
N LEU A 85 4.69 11.89 -6.11
CA LEU A 85 4.97 12.34 -4.75
C LEU A 85 5.27 13.83 -4.75
N ASP A 86 4.34 14.63 -4.26
CA ASP A 86 4.61 16.03 -3.95
C ASP A 86 5.25 16.12 -2.56
N ARG A 87 6.58 16.00 -2.52
CA ARG A 87 7.36 16.12 -1.28
C ARG A 87 7.19 17.48 -0.62
N ALA A 88 6.88 18.50 -1.42
CA ALA A 88 6.77 19.87 -0.95
C ALA A 88 5.47 20.02 -0.14
N ARG A 89 4.35 19.62 -0.73
CA ARG A 89 3.03 19.64 -0.10
C ARG A 89 2.80 18.48 0.87
N GLY A 90 3.70 17.49 0.87
CA GLY A 90 3.50 16.25 1.62
C GLY A 90 2.28 15.51 1.13
N ALA A 91 2.09 15.41 -0.18
CA ALA A 91 0.90 14.84 -0.80
C ALA A 91 1.23 13.78 -1.85
N VAL A 92 0.29 12.87 -2.08
CA VAL A 92 0.39 11.82 -3.10
C VAL A 92 -0.70 12.02 -4.14
N LEU A 93 -0.28 12.04 -5.40
CA LEU A 93 -1.17 12.12 -6.54
C LEU A 93 -1.61 10.72 -6.98
N VAL A 94 -2.90 10.43 -6.87
CA VAL A 94 -3.46 9.17 -7.33
C VAL A 94 -3.91 9.32 -8.79
N ARG A 95 -3.12 8.74 -9.71
CA ARG A 95 -3.47 8.68 -11.13
C ARG A 95 -4.68 7.75 -11.32
N ARG A 96 -5.63 8.22 -12.14
CA ARG A 96 -6.93 7.58 -12.44
C ARG A 96 -6.80 6.06 -12.63
N ARG A 97 -7.65 5.28 -11.95
CA ARG A 97 -7.82 3.82 -12.10
C ARG A 97 -9.32 3.49 -12.23
N LYS A 98 -9.67 2.20 -12.33
CA LYS A 98 -11.04 1.71 -12.67
C LYS A 98 -12.13 2.45 -11.88
N GLY A 99 -12.91 3.27 -12.59
CA GLY A 99 -14.08 4.00 -12.09
C GLY A 99 -13.85 5.37 -11.41
N GLY A 100 -12.62 5.83 -11.14
CA GLY A 100 -12.41 6.98 -10.23
C GLY A 100 -11.53 8.10 -10.77
N LYS A 101 -11.94 9.37 -10.55
CA LYS A 101 -11.28 10.63 -10.94
C LYS A 101 -9.89 10.79 -10.28
N ARG A 102 -9.02 11.60 -10.90
CA ARG A 102 -7.72 12.01 -10.32
C ARG A 102 -7.97 12.71 -8.98
N ARG A 103 -7.22 12.33 -7.94
CA ARG A 103 -7.30 12.94 -6.61
C ARG A 103 -5.92 13.06 -5.97
N GLU A 104 -5.75 14.09 -5.17
CA GLU A 104 -4.56 14.34 -4.36
C GLU A 104 -4.89 14.02 -2.90
N VAL A 105 -3.99 13.33 -2.21
CA VAL A 105 -4.17 12.92 -0.82
C VAL A 105 -3.02 13.46 0.03
N GLY A 106 -3.34 14.24 1.06
CA GLY A 106 -2.36 14.73 2.01
C GLY A 106 -1.84 13.61 2.91
N MET A 107 -0.52 13.49 3.02
CA MET A 107 0.17 12.46 3.81
C MET A 107 0.56 12.94 5.21
N THR A 108 0.58 14.25 5.45
CA THR A 108 0.90 14.83 6.76
C THR A 108 -0.34 14.95 7.63
N ALA A 109 -0.21 14.81 8.95
CA ALA A 109 -1.29 15.14 9.88
C ALA A 109 -1.66 16.62 9.69
N GLY A 110 -2.94 16.90 9.44
CA GLY A 110 -3.38 18.21 8.98
C GLY A 110 -3.08 19.34 9.97
N ARG A 111 -2.71 20.50 9.41
CA ARG A 111 -3.57 21.67 9.57
C ARG A 111 -4.01 22.05 8.16
N GLY A 112 -5.32 22.24 7.99
CA GLY A 112 -5.90 22.63 6.71
C GLY A 112 -5.39 23.99 6.23
N SER A 113 -5.64 24.25 4.94
CA SER A 113 -5.42 25.49 4.19
C SER A 113 -3.96 25.97 4.02
N GLY A 114 -3.55 26.03 2.75
CA GLY A 114 -2.65 27.07 2.25
C GLY A 114 -1.14 26.81 2.34
N LEU A 115 -0.54 26.58 1.17
CA LEU A 115 0.77 27.10 0.76
C LEU A 115 2.04 26.63 1.51
N SER A 116 2.69 25.65 0.87
CA SER A 116 4.15 25.62 0.61
C SER A 116 5.10 25.19 1.78
N PRO A 117 6.35 24.78 1.50
CA PRO A 117 6.75 23.41 1.78
C PRO A 117 8.08 23.27 2.53
N GLY A 118 8.32 22.12 3.19
CA GLY A 118 9.70 21.79 3.55
C GLY A 118 9.88 20.67 4.57
N SER A 119 10.77 19.76 4.22
CA SER A 119 11.60 18.91 5.08
C SER A 119 11.01 17.74 5.88
N ARG A 120 9.71 17.39 5.79
CA ARG A 120 9.16 16.37 6.71
C ARG A 120 8.90 14.95 6.19
N PHE A 121 9.02 14.66 4.89
CA PHE A 121 8.82 13.26 4.46
C PHE A 121 9.97 12.33 4.88
N ALA A 122 11.22 12.78 4.74
CA ALA A 122 12.39 12.05 5.24
C ALA A 122 12.56 12.16 6.78
N ALA A 123 11.95 13.17 7.40
CA ALA A 123 11.93 13.32 8.85
C ALA A 123 10.85 12.43 9.50
N SER A 124 9.69 12.17 8.87
CA SER A 124 8.64 11.31 9.45
C SER A 124 9.15 9.90 9.73
N CYS A 125 9.91 9.31 8.80
CA CYS A 125 10.55 8.00 9.03
C CYS A 125 11.64 8.02 10.12
N ARG A 126 12.21 9.20 10.45
CA ARG A 126 13.19 9.38 11.56
C ARG A 126 12.56 9.90 12.86
N SER A 127 11.39 10.51 12.82
CA SER A 127 10.67 11.04 13.98
C SER A 127 9.69 10.01 14.54
N GLU A 128 9.24 9.04 13.75
CA GLU A 128 8.56 7.85 14.27
C GLU A 128 9.54 6.85 14.92
N GLN A 129 10.85 6.99 14.67
CA GLN A 129 11.92 6.42 15.50
C GLN A 129 12.06 7.10 16.88
N ARG A 130 11.41 8.24 17.14
CA ARG A 130 11.37 8.90 18.46
C ARG A 130 10.18 8.49 19.33
N TYR A 131 9.24 7.70 18.79
CA TYR A 131 8.26 6.92 19.56
C TYR A 131 8.69 5.44 19.67
N ALA A 132 9.98 5.16 19.43
CA ALA A 132 10.64 3.88 19.69
C ALA A 132 11.33 3.91 21.05
#